data_AF-A0A534KV67-F1
#
_entry.id   AF-A0A534KV67-F1
#
_cell.length_a   1.000
_cell.length_b   1.000
_cell.length_c   1.000
_cell.angle_alpha   90.00
_cell.angle_beta   90.00
_cell.angle_gamma   90.00
#
_symmetry.space_group_name_H-M   'P 1'
#
loop_
_entity.id
_entity.type
_entity.pdbx_description
1 polymer ?
#
loop_
_entity_poly.entity_id
_entity_poly.type
_entity_poly.pdbx_seq_one_letter_code
_entity_poly.pdbx_strand_id
1 'polypeptide(L)'
;MLAIEDGPTLTHGGMEYGAAYIAAQRFGAAEIVSAVGHAVGSIKETYKKYPNSRKVLPAMGYGPKQIKELEETIDATPIDIVLSGTPIDLSRVLKTKKPVVHVRYELDEIGHPNLEDVLRDWEFI
;
A
#
# COMPACT_ATOMS: atom_id res chain seq x y z
N MET A 1 -11.14 5.01 -6.08
CA MET A 1 -9.66 5.12 -5.95
C MET A 1 -9.03 3.74 -5.81
N LEU A 2 -7.72 3.59 -5.98
CA LEU A 2 -7.00 2.32 -5.77
C LEU A 2 -5.96 2.46 -4.66
N ALA A 3 -5.93 1.53 -3.71
CA ALA A 3 -4.91 1.44 -2.68
C ALA A 3 -3.82 0.44 -3.08
N ILE A 4 -2.57 0.87 -3.10
CA ILE A 4 -1.38 0.03 -3.28
C ILE A 4 -0.70 -0.13 -1.92
N GLU A 5 -0.38 -1.37 -1.55
CA GLU A 5 0.23 -1.67 -0.25
C GLU A 5 1.51 -2.49 -0.42
N ASP A 6 2.31 -2.50 0.64
CA ASP A 6 3.54 -3.26 0.70
C ASP A 6 3.30 -4.78 0.58
N GLY A 7 3.98 -5.41 -0.38
CA GLY A 7 3.82 -6.84 -0.67
C GLY A 7 4.09 -7.75 0.54
N PRO A 8 5.23 -7.63 1.24
CA PRO A 8 5.53 -8.41 2.46
C PRO A 8 4.43 -8.35 3.52
N THR A 9 3.89 -7.18 3.82
CA THR A 9 2.78 -7.00 4.79
C THR A 9 1.54 -7.80 4.41
N LEU A 10 1.17 -7.80 3.13
CA LEU A 10 0.00 -8.55 2.65
C LEU A 10 0.26 -10.05 2.53
N THR A 11 1.50 -10.44 2.23
CA THR A 11 1.83 -11.84 1.89
C THR A 11 2.26 -12.64 3.10
N HIS A 12 3.35 -12.23 3.74
CA HIS A 12 3.92 -12.94 4.89
C HIS A 12 3.30 -12.44 6.20
N GLY A 13 2.91 -11.16 6.26
CA GLY A 13 2.19 -10.58 7.39
C GLY A 13 0.70 -10.95 7.44
N GLY A 14 0.14 -11.50 6.35
CA GLY A 14 -1.25 -11.97 6.29
C GLY A 14 -2.31 -10.87 6.35
N MET A 15 -1.92 -9.60 6.25
CA MET A 15 -2.86 -8.48 6.30
C MET A 15 -3.73 -8.41 5.04
N GLU A 16 -4.97 -7.97 5.19
CA GLU A 16 -5.89 -7.76 4.05
C GLU A 16 -5.72 -6.39 3.39
N TYR A 17 -5.21 -5.42 4.14
CA TYR A 17 -5.07 -4.02 3.76
C TYR A 17 -3.99 -3.35 4.62
N GLY A 18 -3.57 -2.14 4.24
CA GLY A 18 -2.52 -1.40 4.94
C GLY A 18 -2.78 0.10 5.03
N ALA A 19 -1.70 0.88 5.00
CA ALA A 19 -1.72 2.31 5.29
C ALA A 19 -2.51 3.11 4.25
N ALA A 20 -2.41 2.78 2.96
CA ALA A 20 -3.15 3.49 1.92
C ALA A 20 -4.66 3.24 2.01
N TYR A 21 -5.07 2.02 2.32
CA TYR A 21 -6.48 1.68 2.54
C TYR A 21 -7.05 2.41 3.76
N ILE A 22 -6.31 2.40 4.88
CA ILE A 22 -6.72 3.12 6.11
C ILE A 22 -6.81 4.62 5.85
N ALA A 23 -5.84 5.20 5.13
CA ALA A 23 -5.88 6.60 4.75
C ALA A 23 -7.09 6.92 3.86
N ALA A 24 -7.38 6.07 2.86
CA ALA A 24 -8.56 6.23 2.02
C ALA A 24 -9.85 6.29 2.84
N GLN A 25 -10.01 5.40 3.83
CA GLN A 25 -11.17 5.44 4.73
C GLN A 25 -11.20 6.71 5.59
N ARG A 26 -10.07 7.06 6.21
CA ARG A 26 -9.96 8.24 7.09
C ARG A 26 -10.29 9.56 6.37
N PHE A 27 -9.89 9.68 5.11
CA PHE A 27 -10.15 10.86 4.30
C PHE A 27 -11.44 10.78 3.46
N GLY A 28 -12.28 9.76 3.70
CA GLY A 28 -13.62 9.68 3.12
C GLY A 28 -13.65 9.38 1.63
N ALA A 29 -12.75 8.52 1.14
CA ALA A 29 -12.81 8.03 -0.23
C ALA A 29 -14.19 7.40 -0.51
N ALA A 30 -14.87 7.87 -1.56
CA ALA A 30 -16.20 7.39 -1.91
C ALA A 30 -16.23 5.89 -2.24
N GLU A 31 -15.17 5.39 -2.87
CA GLU A 31 -15.02 3.98 -3.22
C GLU A 31 -13.54 3.58 -3.31
N ILE A 32 -13.21 2.41 -2.76
CA ILE A 32 -11.90 1.74 -2.91
C ILE A 32 -12.09 0.55 -3.86
N VAL A 33 -11.55 0.67 -5.06
CA VAL A 33 -11.75 -0.29 -6.16
C VAL A 33 -10.69 -1.39 -6.09
N SER A 34 -11.14 -2.64 -6.22
CA SER A 34 -10.25 -3.80 -6.35
C SER A 34 -9.68 -3.91 -7.76
N ALA A 35 -8.36 -4.08 -7.89
CA ALA A 35 -7.70 -4.26 -9.18
C ALA A 35 -7.67 -5.73 -9.67
N VAL A 36 -8.32 -6.68 -8.96
CA VAL A 36 -8.25 -8.12 -9.27
C VAL A 36 -8.65 -8.43 -10.72
N GLY A 37 -9.70 -7.78 -11.23
CA GLY A 37 -10.17 -7.96 -12.61
C GLY A 37 -9.27 -7.35 -13.69
N HIS A 38 -8.35 -6.46 -13.30
CA HIS A 38 -7.47 -5.70 -14.18
C HIS A 38 -6.00 -6.14 -14.06
N ALA A 39 -5.70 -7.03 -13.13
CA ALA A 39 -4.36 -7.49 -12.83
C ALA A 39 -3.74 -8.28 -13.99
N VAL A 40 -2.51 -7.94 -14.32
CA VAL A 40 -1.70 -8.62 -15.34
C VAL A 40 -0.49 -9.33 -14.73
N GLY A 41 0.08 -10.28 -15.48
CA GLY A 41 1.35 -10.91 -15.16
C GLY A 41 1.46 -11.46 -13.74
N SER A 42 2.56 -11.12 -13.05
CA SER A 42 2.86 -11.61 -11.70
C SER A 42 1.88 -11.12 -10.63
N ILE A 43 1.20 -9.98 -10.85
CA ILE A 43 0.18 -9.45 -9.93
C ILE A 43 -1.05 -10.35 -9.93
N LYS A 44 -1.49 -10.82 -11.11
CA LYS A 44 -2.60 -11.78 -11.22
C LYS A 44 -2.30 -13.08 -10.48
N GLU A 45 -1.08 -13.59 -10.60
CA GLU A 45 -0.64 -14.78 -9.86
C GLU A 45 -0.54 -14.50 -8.35
N THR A 46 -0.15 -13.29 -7.95
CA THR A 46 -0.14 -12.86 -6.55
C THR A 46 -1.54 -12.90 -5.94
N TYR A 47 -2.57 -12.40 -6.63
CA TYR A 47 -3.95 -12.51 -6.13
C TYR A 47 -4.47 -13.94 -6.01
N LYS A 48 -3.99 -14.87 -6.85
CA LYS A 48 -4.32 -16.30 -6.71
C LYS A 48 -3.65 -16.90 -5.48
N LYS A 49 -2.37 -16.57 -5.27
CA LYS A 49 -1.58 -17.08 -4.15
C LYS A 49 -1.98 -16.47 -2.80
N TYR A 50 -2.40 -15.21 -2.79
CA TYR A 50 -2.76 -14.44 -1.59
C TYR A 50 -4.17 -13.85 -1.73
N PRO A 51 -5.23 -14.67 -1.56
CA PRO A 51 -6.62 -14.22 -1.67
C PRO A 51 -7.03 -13.11 -0.70
N ASN A 52 -6.31 -12.96 0.42
CA ASN A 52 -6.51 -11.90 1.42
C ASN A 52 -6.21 -10.50 0.85
N SER A 53 -5.33 -10.39 -0.14
CA SER A 53 -4.92 -9.10 -0.72
C SER A 53 -5.96 -8.46 -1.64
N ARG A 54 -7.11 -9.10 -1.91
CA ARG A 54 -8.07 -8.66 -2.96
C ARG A 54 -8.64 -7.25 -2.78
N LYS A 55 -8.56 -6.65 -1.59
CA LYS A 55 -9.02 -5.28 -1.32
C LYS A 55 -8.03 -4.20 -1.81
N VAL A 56 -6.79 -4.58 -2.09
CA VAL A 56 -5.67 -3.68 -2.38
C VAL A 56 -4.79 -4.25 -3.49
N LEU A 57 -3.94 -3.42 -4.09
CA LEU A 57 -2.96 -3.85 -5.09
C LEU A 57 -1.60 -4.12 -4.41
N PRO A 58 -1.12 -5.38 -4.36
CA PRO A 58 0.17 -5.68 -3.74
C PRO A 58 1.36 -5.22 -4.59
N ALA A 59 2.25 -4.41 -4.01
CA ALA A 59 3.54 -4.06 -4.59
C ALA A 59 4.58 -5.15 -4.28
N MET A 60 4.76 -6.09 -5.22
CA MET A 60 5.62 -7.27 -5.04
C MET A 60 7.09 -7.07 -5.42
N GLY A 61 7.46 -5.86 -5.86
CA GLY A 61 8.82 -5.47 -6.20
C GLY A 61 8.86 -4.41 -7.30
N TYR A 62 10.06 -3.92 -7.57
CA TYR A 62 10.30 -2.71 -8.37
C TYR A 62 11.24 -2.94 -9.56
N GLY A 63 11.41 -4.20 -9.98
CA GLY A 63 12.14 -4.50 -11.21
C GLY A 63 11.37 -3.99 -12.45
N PRO A 64 12.03 -3.81 -13.61
CA PRO A 64 11.41 -3.22 -14.81
C PRO A 64 10.10 -3.91 -15.23
N LYS A 65 10.06 -5.24 -15.14
CA LYS A 65 8.85 -6.02 -15.42
C LYS A 65 7.73 -5.75 -14.42
N GLN A 66 8.05 -5.70 -13.13
CA GLN A 66 7.06 -5.50 -12.06
C GLN A 66 6.49 -4.08 -12.10
N ILE A 67 7.33 -3.08 -12.35
CA ILE A 67 6.86 -1.69 -12.55
C ILE A 67 5.92 -1.62 -13.74
N LYS A 68 6.27 -2.23 -14.88
CA LYS A 68 5.41 -2.24 -16.06
C LYS A 68 4.06 -2.93 -15.79
N GLU A 69 4.06 -4.08 -15.13
CA GLU A 69 2.82 -4.78 -14.75
C GLU A 69 1.98 -3.95 -13.77
N LEU A 70 2.62 -3.20 -12.86
CA LEU A 70 1.96 -2.30 -11.93
C LEU A 70 1.30 -1.12 -12.68
N GLU A 71 2.01 -0.49 -13.61
CA GLU A 71 1.49 0.57 -14.49
C GLU A 71 0.29 0.09 -15.31
N GLU A 72 0.41 -1.05 -15.99
CA GLU A 72 -0.66 -1.61 -16.80
C GLU A 72 -1.90 -1.93 -15.96
N THR A 73 -1.71 -2.52 -14.77
CA THR A 73 -2.81 -2.83 -13.84
C THR A 73 -3.48 -1.55 -13.34
N ILE A 74 -2.70 -0.55 -12.93
CA ILE A 74 -3.21 0.74 -12.47
C ILE A 74 -4.02 1.41 -13.59
N ASP A 75 -3.45 1.54 -14.78
CA ASP A 75 -4.07 2.25 -15.90
C ASP A 75 -5.36 1.57 -16.38
N ALA A 76 -5.43 0.23 -16.34
CA ALA A 76 -6.62 -0.53 -16.70
C ALA A 76 -7.75 -0.46 -15.65
N THR A 77 -7.45 -0.16 -14.38
CA THR A 77 -8.45 -0.13 -13.30
C THR A 77 -9.28 1.17 -13.33
N PRO A 78 -10.62 1.17 -13.37
CA PRO A 78 -11.43 2.38 -13.51
C PRO A 78 -11.44 3.23 -12.22
N ILE A 79 -10.42 4.08 -12.06
CA ILE A 79 -10.19 4.91 -10.87
C ILE A 79 -9.60 6.27 -11.24
N ASP A 80 -9.85 7.27 -10.40
CA ASP A 80 -9.35 8.64 -10.59
C ASP A 80 -7.98 8.90 -9.94
N ILE A 81 -7.64 8.15 -8.88
CA ILE A 81 -6.43 8.37 -8.06
C ILE A 81 -5.94 7.08 -7.43
N VAL A 82 -4.62 7.00 -7.24
CA VAL A 82 -3.91 5.93 -6.53
C VAL A 82 -3.37 6.47 -5.21
N LEU A 83 -3.60 5.76 -4.11
CA LEU A 83 -2.85 5.94 -2.87
C LEU A 83 -1.85 4.81 -2.71
N SER A 84 -0.60 5.15 -2.42
CA SER A 84 0.50 4.20 -2.24
C SER A 84 0.95 4.22 -0.79
N GLY A 85 0.79 3.10 -0.09
CA GLY A 85 1.25 2.87 1.29
C GLY A 85 2.56 2.10 1.34
N THR A 86 3.36 2.15 0.26
CA THR A 86 4.64 1.42 0.18
C THR A 86 5.76 2.17 0.88
N PRO A 87 6.83 1.49 1.34
CA PRO A 87 7.97 2.14 1.99
C PRO A 87 8.66 3.18 1.09
N ILE A 88 8.72 2.93 -0.22
CA ILE A 88 9.23 3.88 -1.19
C ILE A 88 8.09 4.70 -1.80
N ASP A 89 8.43 5.90 -2.27
CA ASP A 89 7.54 6.75 -3.05
C ASP A 89 7.45 6.25 -4.50
N LEU A 90 6.35 5.56 -4.82
CA LEU A 90 6.13 4.97 -6.16
C LEU A 90 6.00 6.02 -7.26
N SER A 91 5.67 7.27 -6.95
CA SER A 91 5.54 8.33 -7.96
C SER A 91 6.87 8.60 -8.68
N ARG A 92 8.00 8.21 -8.07
CA ARG A 92 9.34 8.36 -8.64
C ARG A 92 9.69 7.32 -9.69
N VAL A 93 8.98 6.20 -9.72
CA VAL A 93 9.29 5.05 -10.59
C VAL A 93 8.13 4.71 -11.54
N LEU A 94 6.89 5.03 -11.16
CA LEU A 94 5.71 4.80 -11.98
C LEU A 94 5.51 5.92 -13.00
N LYS A 95 5.12 5.54 -14.22
CA LYS A 95 4.68 6.42 -15.32
C LYS A 95 3.23 6.15 -15.68
N THR A 96 2.36 6.08 -14.67
CA THR A 96 0.91 5.95 -14.85
C THR A 96 0.28 7.29 -15.23
N LYS A 97 -0.85 7.24 -15.95
CA LYS A 97 -1.66 8.42 -16.28
C LYS A 97 -2.44 8.96 -15.09
N LYS A 98 -2.52 8.19 -13.99
CA LYS A 98 -3.33 8.50 -12.82
C LYS A 98 -2.46 9.15 -11.74
N PRO A 99 -2.96 10.18 -11.05
CA PRO A 99 -2.22 10.77 -9.93
C PRO A 99 -1.95 9.71 -8.85
N VAL A 100 -0.72 9.72 -8.34
CA VAL A 100 -0.26 8.84 -7.26
C VAL A 100 0.09 9.70 -6.06
N VAL A 101 -0.51 9.40 -4.91
CA VAL A 101 -0.20 10.06 -3.63
C VAL A 101 0.45 9.04 -2.71
N HIS A 102 1.63 9.40 -2.19
CA HIS A 102 2.35 8.58 -1.23
C HIS A 102 1.82 8.82 0.19
N VAL A 103 1.30 7.77 0.80
CA VAL A 103 0.82 7.75 2.18
C VAL A 103 1.97 7.35 3.08
N ARG A 104 2.25 8.19 4.08
CA ARG A 104 3.26 7.94 5.11
C ARG A 104 2.56 7.74 6.45
N TYR A 105 3.15 6.89 7.27
CA TYR A 105 2.73 6.65 8.63
C TYR A 105 3.98 6.52 9.51
N GLU A 106 3.79 6.78 10.80
CA GLU A 106 4.79 6.60 11.83
C GLU A 106 4.15 5.85 13.01
N LEU A 107 5.00 5.31 13.88
CA LEU A 107 4.52 4.69 15.11
C LEU A 107 3.91 5.79 15.99
N ASP A 108 2.68 5.55 16.44
CA ASP A 108 2.01 6.39 17.42
C ASP A 108 1.71 5.51 18.65
N GLU A 109 2.43 5.76 19.74
CA GLU A 109 2.29 5.00 20.98
C GLU A 109 1.05 5.48 21.74
N ILE A 110 0.08 4.58 21.92
CA ILE A 110 -1.16 4.89 22.63
C ILE A 110 -0.99 4.56 24.12
N GLY A 111 -0.99 5.61 24.94
CA GLY A 111 -0.95 5.50 26.40
C GLY A 111 0.42 5.79 27.00
N HIS A 112 0.49 5.73 28.34
CA HIS A 112 1.70 6.04 29.10
C HIS A 112 1.96 4.97 30.19
N PRO A 113 3.23 4.76 30.60
CA PRO A 113 4.42 5.37 30.02
C PRO A 113 4.72 4.81 28.62
N ASN A 114 5.15 5.67 27.71
CA ASN A 114 5.62 5.28 26.37
C ASN A 114 7.14 5.02 26.39
N LEU A 115 7.72 4.60 25.27
CA LEU A 115 9.16 4.29 25.20
C LEU A 115 10.02 5.51 25.59
N GLU A 116 9.64 6.71 25.16
CA GLU A 116 10.36 7.94 25.51
C GLU A 116 10.35 8.18 27.03
N ASP A 117 9.19 8.02 27.67
CA ASP A 117 9.04 8.16 29.13
C ASP A 117 9.98 7.19 29.87
N VAL A 118 10.01 5.91 29.46
CA VAL A 118 10.88 4.89 30.08
C VAL A 118 12.36 5.21 29.89
N LEU A 119 12.75 5.71 28.71
CA LEU A 119 14.14 6.07 28.43
C LEU A 119 14.60 7.29 29.24
N ARG A 120 13.72 8.26 29.48
CA ARG A 120 13.96 9.40 30.38
C ARG A 120 14.11 8.94 31.84
N ASP A 121 13.24 8.05 32.30
CA ASP A 121 13.29 7.50 33.66
C ASP A 121 14.60 6.75 33.95
N TRP A 122 15.20 6.15 32.92
CA TRP A 122 16.47 5.42 33.01
C TRP A 122 17.70 6.28 32.64
N GLU A 123 17.52 7.61 32.48
CA GLU A 123 18.57 8.57 32.13
C GLU A 123 19.36 8.24 30.85
N PHE A 124 18.72 7.55 29.88
CA PHE A 124 19.34 7.30 28.58
C PHE A 124 19.23 8.50 27.62
N ILE A 125 18.21 9.35 27.80
CA ILE A 125 17.92 10.56 27.01
C ILE A 125 17.39 11.71 27.88
#